data_AF-E9NSF4-F1
#
_entry.id   AF-E9NSF4-F1
#
_cell.length_a   1.000
_cell.length_b   1.000
_cell.length_c   1.000
_cell.angle_alpha   90.00
_cell.angle_beta   90.00
_cell.angle_gamma   90.00
#
_symmetry.space_group_name_H-M   'P 1'
#
loop_
_entity.id
_entity.type
_entity.pdbx_description
1 polymer ?
#
loop_
_entity_poly.entity_id
_entity_poly.type
_entity_poly.pdbx_seq_one_letter_code
_entity_poly.pdbx_strand_id
1 'polypeptide(L)'
;MTPLLYKKTGTNMALALVGEKIDRNRFTGEKIENSTFFNCDFSGADLSGTEFIGCQFYDRESQKGCNFSRAMLKDAIFKSCDLSMADFRNASALGIEIRHCRAQGADFRGASFMNMITTRTWFCSAYITNTNLSYANFSKAVLEKCELWENRWMGAQVLGATFSGSDLSGGEFSTFDWRAANFTHCDLTNSELGDLDIRRVDLQGVKLDNYQASLLMERLGIAIIG
;
A
#
# COMPACT_ATOMS: atom_id res chain seq x y z
N MET A 1 -23.00 18.67 -20.48
CA MET A 1 -22.59 17.28 -20.76
C MET A 1 -23.49 16.38 -19.95
N THR A 2 -24.19 15.48 -20.62
CA THR A 2 -25.26 14.64 -20.06
C THR A 2 -24.68 13.61 -19.08
N PRO A 3 -25.22 13.46 -17.87
CA PRO A 3 -24.82 12.38 -16.98
C PRO A 3 -25.31 11.05 -17.55
N LEU A 4 -24.39 10.12 -17.80
CA LEU A 4 -24.72 8.76 -18.21
C LEU A 4 -25.48 8.07 -17.07
N LEU A 5 -26.76 7.78 -17.33
CA LEU A 5 -27.67 7.07 -16.43
C LEU A 5 -27.14 5.67 -16.12
N TYR A 6 -26.81 5.45 -14.85
CA TYR A 6 -26.55 4.15 -14.26
C TYR A 6 -27.83 3.30 -14.31
N LYS A 7 -27.92 2.32 -15.22
CA LYS A 7 -28.95 1.27 -15.15
C LYS A 7 -28.37 0.02 -14.52
N LYS A 8 -28.94 -0.33 -13.37
CA LYS A 8 -28.67 -1.53 -12.57
C LYS A 8 -29.20 -2.77 -13.31
N THR A 9 -28.53 -3.20 -14.37
CA THR A 9 -28.86 -4.44 -15.10
C THR A 9 -27.59 -5.18 -15.51
N GLY A 10 -27.24 -6.22 -14.75
CA GLY A 10 -26.75 -7.53 -15.22
C GLY A 10 -25.53 -7.64 -16.14
N THR A 11 -24.86 -6.56 -16.48
CA THR A 11 -23.68 -6.55 -17.36
C THR A 11 -22.68 -5.56 -16.79
N ASN A 12 -21.49 -6.04 -16.44
CA ASN A 12 -20.29 -5.25 -16.17
C ASN A 12 -20.03 -4.30 -17.35
N MET A 13 -20.63 -3.12 -17.33
CA MET A 13 -20.24 -2.06 -18.25
C MET A 13 -18.98 -1.43 -17.68
N ALA A 14 -17.89 -1.49 -18.43
CA ALA A 14 -16.66 -0.77 -18.12
C ALA A 14 -16.99 0.73 -18.03
N LEU A 15 -16.78 1.32 -16.85
CA LEU A 15 -16.96 2.75 -16.65
C LEU A 15 -15.74 3.48 -17.21
N ALA A 16 -15.97 4.68 -17.72
CA ALA A 16 -14.90 5.61 -18.09
C ALA A 16 -15.27 7.00 -17.57
N LEU A 17 -14.82 7.32 -16.36
CA LEU A 17 -15.09 8.60 -15.71
C LEU A 17 -13.85 9.49 -15.79
N VAL A 18 -14.05 10.78 -16.07
CA VAL A 18 -12.98 11.77 -16.16
C VAL A 18 -13.36 13.03 -15.42
N GLY A 19 -12.56 13.44 -14.44
CA GLY A 19 -12.75 14.70 -13.70
C GLY A 19 -13.98 14.74 -12.79
N GLU A 20 -14.63 13.59 -12.54
CA GLU A 20 -15.84 13.53 -11.72
C GLU A 20 -15.52 13.52 -10.23
N LYS A 21 -16.32 14.25 -9.44
CA LYS A 21 -16.41 14.03 -7.99
C LYS A 21 -17.38 12.89 -7.75
N ILE A 22 -16.93 11.89 -7.00
CA ILE A 22 -17.70 10.69 -6.71
C ILE A 22 -18.55 10.93 -5.47
N ASP A 23 -19.86 10.76 -5.62
CA ASP A 23 -20.79 10.86 -4.51
C ASP A 23 -20.47 9.83 -3.43
N ARG A 24 -20.72 10.22 -2.18
CA ARG A 24 -20.31 9.45 -1.00
C ARG A 24 -20.64 7.97 -1.09
N ASN A 25 -21.85 7.62 -1.55
CA ASN A 25 -22.32 6.23 -1.54
C ASN A 25 -22.42 5.61 -2.95
N ARG A 26 -21.77 6.20 -3.97
CA ARG A 26 -21.92 5.76 -5.37
C ARG A 26 -21.48 4.31 -5.58
N PHE A 27 -20.47 3.85 -4.85
CA PHE A 27 -19.83 2.55 -5.07
C PHE A 27 -19.72 1.69 -3.80
N THR A 28 -20.35 2.08 -2.69
CA THR A 28 -20.21 1.36 -1.40
C THR A 28 -20.61 -0.10 -1.55
N GLY A 29 -19.68 -1.02 -1.26
CA GLY A 29 -19.91 -2.48 -1.35
C GLY A 29 -20.09 -3.03 -2.78
N GLU A 30 -19.92 -2.20 -3.80
CA GLU A 30 -20.07 -2.62 -5.20
C GLU A 30 -18.78 -3.25 -5.74
N LYS A 31 -18.93 -4.08 -6.77
CA LYS A 31 -17.82 -4.64 -7.55
C LYS A 31 -17.70 -3.90 -8.88
N ILE A 32 -16.51 -3.38 -9.17
CA ILE A 32 -16.20 -2.62 -10.38
C ILE A 32 -15.03 -3.30 -11.08
N GLU A 33 -15.22 -3.63 -12.35
CA GLU A 33 -14.22 -4.36 -13.13
C GLU A 33 -13.85 -3.56 -14.39
N ASN A 34 -12.57 -3.61 -14.76
CA ASN A 34 -12.02 -3.12 -16.04
C ASN A 34 -12.46 -1.69 -16.39
N SER A 35 -12.52 -0.81 -15.39
CA SER A 35 -13.02 0.55 -15.51
C SER A 35 -11.90 1.58 -15.38
N THR A 36 -12.09 2.76 -15.97
CA THR A 36 -11.15 3.88 -15.89
C THR A 36 -11.74 5.05 -15.13
N PHE A 37 -10.91 5.61 -14.26
CA PHE A 37 -11.22 6.78 -13.43
C PHE A 37 -10.03 7.73 -13.53
N PHE A 38 -10.12 8.72 -14.40
CA PHE A 38 -9.02 9.65 -14.63
C PHE A 38 -9.31 10.98 -13.96
N ASN A 39 -8.37 11.44 -13.12
CA ASN A 39 -8.48 12.70 -12.39
C ASN A 39 -9.81 12.81 -11.59
N CYS A 40 -10.33 11.68 -11.09
CA CYS A 40 -11.56 11.63 -10.31
C CYS A 40 -11.29 11.90 -8.83
N ASP A 41 -12.27 12.46 -8.15
CA ASP A 41 -12.22 12.79 -6.74
C ASP A 41 -13.15 11.88 -5.93
N PHE A 42 -12.55 10.88 -5.28
CA PHE A 42 -13.17 9.97 -4.31
C PHE A 42 -12.99 10.46 -2.86
N SER A 43 -12.54 11.70 -2.63
CA SER A 43 -12.28 12.18 -1.27
C SER A 43 -13.54 12.14 -0.40
N GLY A 44 -13.42 11.50 0.77
CA GLY A 44 -14.53 11.30 1.70
C GLY A 44 -15.62 10.33 1.23
N ALA A 45 -15.43 9.64 0.10
CA ALA A 45 -16.35 8.62 -0.37
C ALA A 45 -16.37 7.41 0.58
N ASP A 46 -17.53 6.79 0.69
CA ASP A 46 -17.70 5.50 1.35
C ASP A 46 -17.51 4.39 0.34
N LEU A 47 -16.34 3.77 0.40
CA LEU A 47 -15.92 2.65 -0.41
C LEU A 47 -15.77 1.40 0.45
N SER A 48 -16.47 1.34 1.59
CA SER A 48 -16.39 0.20 2.49
C SER A 48 -16.86 -1.06 1.77
N GLY A 49 -16.03 -2.10 1.76
CA GLY A 49 -16.28 -3.36 1.04
C GLY A 49 -16.31 -3.25 -0.49
N THR A 50 -15.98 -2.10 -1.08
CA THR A 50 -15.95 -1.92 -2.53
C THR A 50 -14.77 -2.68 -3.13
N GLU A 51 -15.00 -3.39 -4.23
CA GLU A 51 -13.96 -4.14 -4.96
C GLU A 51 -13.70 -3.53 -6.33
N PHE A 52 -12.46 -3.14 -6.59
CA PHE A 52 -11.97 -2.70 -7.90
C PHE A 52 -11.02 -3.76 -8.47
N ILE A 53 -11.35 -4.30 -9.63
CA ILE A 53 -10.53 -5.30 -10.34
C ILE A 53 -10.11 -4.77 -11.70
N GLY A 54 -8.81 -4.75 -11.99
CA GLY A 54 -8.31 -4.33 -13.31
C GLY A 54 -8.63 -2.88 -13.66
N CYS A 55 -8.86 -2.03 -12.64
CA CYS A 55 -9.24 -0.63 -12.84
C CYS A 55 -8.02 0.29 -12.94
N GLN A 56 -8.17 1.39 -13.67
CA GLN A 56 -7.11 2.39 -13.87
C GLN A 56 -7.50 3.71 -13.20
N PHE A 57 -6.69 4.17 -12.25
CA PHE A 57 -6.89 5.43 -11.50
C PHE A 57 -5.83 6.49 -11.81
N TYR A 58 -4.85 6.14 -12.65
CA TYR A 58 -3.79 7.02 -13.12
C TYR A 58 -3.95 7.27 -14.62
N ASP A 59 -3.99 8.54 -14.99
CA ASP A 59 -3.97 8.96 -16.38
C ASP A 59 -2.54 9.30 -16.81
N ARG A 60 -2.03 8.59 -17.79
CA ARG A 60 -0.68 8.83 -18.35
C ARG A 60 -0.58 10.15 -19.11
N GLU A 61 -1.68 10.62 -19.71
CA GLU A 61 -1.68 11.86 -20.50
C GLU A 61 -1.60 13.08 -19.58
N SER A 62 -2.45 13.15 -18.54
CA SER A 62 -2.41 14.24 -17.57
C SER A 62 -1.40 14.05 -16.44
N GLN A 63 -0.83 12.86 -16.28
CA GLN A 63 0.06 12.45 -15.18
C GLN A 63 -0.57 12.62 -13.79
N LYS A 64 -1.89 12.42 -13.70
CA LYS A 64 -2.65 12.58 -12.46
C LYS A 64 -3.23 11.25 -11.99
N GLY A 65 -3.07 10.98 -10.70
CA GLY A 65 -3.81 9.95 -9.97
C GLY A 65 -5.15 10.48 -9.46
N CYS A 66 -5.96 9.58 -8.89
CA CYS A 66 -7.22 9.94 -8.22
C CYS A 66 -7.00 10.36 -6.76
N ASN A 67 -7.93 11.17 -6.24
CA ASN A 67 -7.95 11.58 -4.85
C ASN A 67 -8.85 10.64 -4.01
N PHE A 68 -8.26 9.88 -3.09
CA PHE A 68 -8.95 9.03 -2.11
C PHE A 68 -8.80 9.57 -0.67
N SER A 69 -8.37 10.83 -0.51
CA SER A 69 -8.11 11.37 0.82
C SER A 69 -9.36 11.34 1.68
N ARG A 70 -9.22 10.90 2.93
CA ARG A 70 -10.35 10.73 3.88
C ARG A 70 -11.43 9.74 3.43
N ALA A 71 -11.23 8.96 2.38
CA ALA A 71 -12.18 7.93 1.98
C ALA A 71 -12.30 6.85 3.08
N MET A 72 -13.48 6.24 3.17
CA MET A 72 -13.71 5.06 3.99
C MET A 72 -13.43 3.85 3.12
N LEU A 73 -12.30 3.18 3.37
CA LEU A 73 -11.77 2.05 2.63
C LEU A 73 -11.75 0.79 3.49
N LYS A 74 -12.64 0.71 4.48
CA LYS A 74 -12.72 -0.44 5.36
C LYS A 74 -13.08 -1.66 4.51
N ASP A 75 -12.24 -2.69 4.56
CA ASP A 75 -12.41 -3.93 3.80
C ASP A 75 -12.50 -3.70 2.27
N ALA A 76 -12.01 -2.55 1.76
CA ALA A 76 -11.98 -2.26 0.33
C ALA A 76 -10.89 -3.07 -0.37
N ILE A 77 -11.14 -3.48 -1.61
CA ILE A 77 -10.25 -4.36 -2.38
C ILE A 77 -9.84 -3.66 -3.68
N PHE A 78 -8.53 -3.61 -3.93
CA PHE A 78 -7.94 -3.23 -5.21
C PHE A 78 -7.09 -4.40 -5.71
N LYS A 79 -7.50 -5.01 -6.82
CA LYS A 79 -6.80 -6.13 -7.43
C LYS A 79 -6.39 -5.81 -8.86
N SER A 80 -5.10 -5.91 -9.15
CA SER A 80 -4.56 -5.63 -10.49
C SER A 80 -4.90 -4.24 -11.02
N CYS A 81 -4.96 -3.25 -10.13
CA CYS A 81 -5.27 -1.86 -10.46
C CYS A 81 -4.01 -1.02 -10.68
N ASP A 82 -4.14 0.04 -11.49
CA ASP A 82 -3.15 1.13 -11.51
C ASP A 82 -3.61 2.26 -10.57
N LEU A 83 -2.98 2.32 -9.40
CA LEU A 83 -3.13 3.31 -8.33
C LEU A 83 -1.96 4.31 -8.29
N SER A 84 -1.20 4.45 -9.39
CA SER A 84 -0.07 5.38 -9.42
C SER A 84 -0.52 6.80 -9.07
N MET A 85 0.26 7.47 -8.23
CA MET A 85 -0.01 8.84 -7.76
C MET A 85 -1.35 9.03 -7.03
N ALA A 86 -1.99 7.95 -6.56
CA ALA A 86 -3.22 8.05 -5.78
C ALA A 86 -2.97 8.70 -4.41
N ASP A 87 -3.88 9.58 -3.99
CA ASP A 87 -3.81 10.24 -2.68
C ASP A 87 -4.72 9.52 -1.67
N PHE A 88 -4.15 8.72 -0.78
CA PHE A 88 -4.86 8.01 0.30
C PHE A 88 -4.74 8.73 1.65
N ARG A 89 -4.30 10.00 1.68
CA ARG A 89 -4.03 10.69 2.94
C ARG A 89 -5.26 10.74 3.83
N ASN A 90 -5.08 10.39 5.10
CA ASN A 90 -6.13 10.39 6.12
C ASN A 90 -7.32 9.45 5.82
N ALA A 91 -7.18 8.50 4.88
CA ALA A 91 -8.22 7.49 4.65
C ALA A 91 -8.34 6.51 5.83
N SER A 92 -9.53 5.93 6.00
CA SER A 92 -9.76 4.84 6.97
C SER A 92 -9.67 3.51 6.24
N ALA A 93 -8.54 2.82 6.36
CA ALA A 93 -8.13 1.69 5.51
C ALA A 93 -7.93 0.39 6.32
N LEU A 94 -8.68 0.22 7.41
CA LEU A 94 -8.68 -1.04 8.16
C LEU A 94 -9.16 -2.20 7.27
N GLY A 95 -8.37 -3.25 7.17
CA GLY A 95 -8.69 -4.43 6.35
C GLY A 95 -8.55 -4.21 4.85
N ILE A 96 -7.95 -3.09 4.40
CA ILE A 96 -7.77 -2.83 2.97
C ILE A 96 -6.92 -3.92 2.31
N GLU A 97 -7.29 -4.29 1.08
CA GLU A 97 -6.51 -5.19 0.23
C GLU A 97 -6.02 -4.45 -1.01
N ILE A 98 -4.71 -4.42 -1.24
CA ILE A 98 -4.07 -3.89 -2.45
C ILE A 98 -3.16 -5.00 -2.99
N ARG A 99 -3.65 -5.73 -4.00
CA ARG A 99 -2.97 -6.93 -4.51
C ARG A 99 -2.61 -6.79 -5.97
N HIS A 100 -1.38 -7.14 -6.33
CA HIS A 100 -0.90 -7.10 -7.71
C HIS A 100 -1.07 -5.72 -8.37
N CYS A 101 -1.01 -4.64 -7.60
CA CYS A 101 -1.28 -3.30 -8.09
C CYS A 101 0.01 -2.55 -8.46
N ARG A 102 -0.15 -1.49 -9.24
CA ARG A 102 0.87 -0.44 -9.36
C ARG A 102 0.45 0.73 -8.48
N ALA A 103 1.17 0.98 -7.39
CA ALA A 103 0.90 2.09 -6.47
C ALA A 103 2.12 3.03 -6.36
N GLN A 104 2.82 3.20 -7.49
CA GLN A 104 4.02 4.03 -7.57
C GLN A 104 3.66 5.48 -7.22
N GLY A 105 4.38 6.06 -6.25
CA GLY A 105 4.16 7.44 -5.80
C GLY A 105 2.83 7.69 -5.06
N ALA A 106 2.09 6.64 -4.69
CA ALA A 106 0.87 6.79 -3.89
C ALA A 106 1.18 7.35 -2.48
N ASP A 107 0.26 8.14 -1.93
CA ASP A 107 0.46 8.85 -0.66
C ASP A 107 -0.46 8.32 0.44
N PHE A 108 0.10 7.60 1.41
CA PHE A 108 -0.60 7.01 2.54
C PHE A 108 -0.43 7.79 3.85
N ARG A 109 0.11 9.02 3.82
CA ARG A 109 0.36 9.79 5.05
C ARG A 109 -0.93 10.03 5.83
N GLY A 110 -0.93 9.64 7.10
CA GLY A 110 -2.08 9.77 7.99
C GLY A 110 -3.23 8.80 7.72
N ALA A 111 -3.12 7.91 6.71
CA ALA A 111 -4.07 6.83 6.55
C ALA A 111 -4.03 5.91 7.79
N SER A 112 -5.20 5.52 8.28
CA SER A 112 -5.32 4.63 9.43
C SER A 112 -5.64 3.22 8.98
N PHE A 113 -4.75 2.27 9.29
CA PHE A 113 -4.95 0.83 9.11
C PHE A 113 -5.37 0.15 10.42
N MET A 114 -5.65 0.96 11.46
CA MET A 114 -5.91 0.50 12.81
C MET A 114 -7.41 0.35 13.09
N ASN A 115 -7.72 -0.58 13.98
CA ASN A 115 -8.95 -0.60 14.76
C ASN A 115 -8.62 -0.32 16.22
N MET A 116 -9.21 0.73 16.80
CA MET A 116 -9.09 1.02 18.23
C MET A 116 -10.09 0.16 19.01
N ILE A 117 -9.57 -0.80 19.80
CA ILE A 117 -10.38 -1.58 20.74
C ILE A 117 -10.68 -0.74 21.99
N THR A 118 -9.68 0.00 22.47
CA THR A 118 -9.79 0.96 23.57
C THR A 118 -8.99 2.21 23.23
N THR A 119 -9.01 3.22 24.12
CA THR A 119 -8.16 4.42 23.97
C THR A 119 -6.66 4.14 24.03
N ARG A 120 -6.24 2.93 24.42
CA ARG A 120 -4.83 2.53 24.58
C ARG A 120 -4.48 1.23 23.87
N THR A 121 -5.42 0.60 23.18
CA THR A 121 -5.21 -0.70 22.53
C THR A 121 -5.77 -0.65 21.14
N TRP A 122 -4.92 -0.95 20.17
CA TRP A 122 -5.28 -1.07 18.77
C TRP A 122 -4.73 -2.38 18.20
N PHE A 123 -5.25 -2.76 17.05
CA PHE A 123 -4.60 -3.69 16.14
C PHE A 123 -4.64 -3.11 14.73
N CYS A 124 -3.67 -3.45 13.89
CA CYS A 124 -3.72 -3.11 12.48
C CYS A 124 -4.19 -4.32 11.66
N SER A 125 -4.79 -4.02 10.51
CA SER A 125 -5.06 -5.02 9.48
C SER A 125 -4.96 -4.34 8.12
N ALA A 126 -4.07 -4.84 7.28
CA ALA A 126 -3.89 -4.42 5.90
C ALA A 126 -3.19 -5.53 5.12
N TYR A 127 -3.54 -5.66 3.84
CA TYR A 127 -2.99 -6.65 2.93
C TYR A 127 -2.51 -5.95 1.67
N ILE A 128 -1.26 -5.50 1.66
CA ILE A 128 -0.65 -4.85 0.49
C ILE A 128 0.40 -5.83 -0.03
N THR A 129 0.10 -6.58 -1.09
CA THR A 129 0.99 -7.66 -1.54
C THR A 129 1.18 -7.61 -3.05
N ASN A 130 2.33 -8.12 -3.53
CA ASN A 130 2.65 -8.14 -4.97
C ASN A 130 2.54 -6.76 -5.64
N THR A 131 2.77 -5.67 -4.89
CA THR A 131 2.46 -4.32 -5.33
C THR A 131 3.73 -3.51 -5.53
N ASN A 132 3.77 -2.75 -6.62
CA ASN A 132 4.84 -1.78 -6.81
C ASN A 132 4.56 -0.51 -5.99
N LEU A 133 5.26 -0.36 -4.87
CA LEU A 133 5.20 0.78 -3.93
C LEU A 133 6.37 1.75 -4.13
N SER A 134 7.04 1.71 -5.27
CA SER A 134 8.20 2.58 -5.53
C SER A 134 7.80 4.04 -5.34
N TYR A 135 8.60 4.80 -4.58
CA TYR A 135 8.38 6.20 -4.25
C TYR A 135 7.06 6.50 -3.49
N ALA A 136 6.34 5.48 -3.02
CA ALA A 136 5.15 5.68 -2.20
C ALA A 136 5.50 6.34 -0.86
N ASN A 137 4.56 7.09 -0.28
CA ASN A 137 4.77 7.81 0.96
C ASN A 137 4.00 7.16 2.11
N PHE A 138 4.72 6.50 3.01
CA PHE A 138 4.23 5.90 4.25
C PHE A 138 4.72 6.66 5.48
N SER A 139 5.16 7.91 5.36
CA SER A 139 5.70 8.66 6.51
C SER A 139 4.69 8.69 7.66
N LYS A 140 5.12 8.27 8.85
CA LYS A 140 4.33 8.11 10.07
C LYS A 140 3.17 7.12 9.99
N ALA A 141 3.12 6.26 8.97
CA ALA A 141 2.13 5.18 8.89
C ALA A 141 2.39 4.12 9.96
N VAL A 142 1.32 3.51 10.47
CA VAL A 142 1.41 2.41 11.44
C VAL A 142 0.79 1.17 10.81
N LEU A 143 1.65 0.25 10.40
CA LEU A 143 1.32 -1.00 9.73
C LEU A 143 1.98 -2.14 10.51
N GLU A 144 1.56 -2.33 11.76
CA GLU A 144 2.09 -3.37 12.65
C GLU A 144 1.39 -4.71 12.36
N LYS A 145 2.14 -5.80 12.27
CA LYS A 145 1.59 -7.16 12.05
C LYS A 145 0.63 -7.25 10.84
N CYS A 146 0.99 -6.59 9.75
CA CYS A 146 0.25 -6.57 8.49
C CYS A 146 0.94 -7.46 7.44
N GLU A 147 0.20 -7.77 6.38
CA GLU A 147 0.69 -8.56 5.25
C GLU A 147 1.23 -7.61 4.16
N LEU A 148 2.56 -7.50 4.06
CA LEU A 148 3.29 -6.54 3.22
C LEU A 148 4.34 -7.19 2.31
N TRP A 149 4.18 -8.48 2.02
CA TRP A 149 5.13 -9.30 1.27
C TRP A 149 5.07 -9.09 -0.25
N GLU A 150 6.17 -9.46 -0.93
CA GLU A 150 6.38 -9.38 -2.38
C GLU A 150 6.14 -7.99 -2.98
N ASN A 151 6.47 -6.93 -2.24
CA ASN A 151 6.35 -5.55 -2.70
C ASN A 151 7.68 -4.96 -3.15
N ARG A 152 7.62 -4.01 -4.08
CA ARG A 152 8.78 -3.18 -4.45
C ARG A 152 8.75 -1.84 -3.70
N TRP A 153 9.75 -1.59 -2.87
CA TRP A 153 9.85 -0.42 -1.97
C TRP A 153 10.86 0.63 -2.41
N MET A 154 11.38 0.53 -3.64
CA MET A 154 12.44 1.41 -4.14
C MET A 154 12.11 2.90 -3.94
N GLY A 155 12.93 3.60 -3.16
CA GLY A 155 12.76 5.02 -2.87
C GLY A 155 11.49 5.40 -2.08
N ALA A 156 10.79 4.43 -1.48
CA ALA A 156 9.62 4.71 -0.65
C ALA A 156 9.99 5.56 0.58
N GLN A 157 9.13 6.50 0.94
CA GLN A 157 9.33 7.40 2.08
C GLN A 157 8.67 6.80 3.32
N VAL A 158 9.48 6.41 4.31
CA VAL A 158 8.99 5.72 5.52
C VAL A 158 9.31 6.45 6.82
N LEU A 159 9.65 7.74 6.76
CA LEU A 159 10.08 8.50 7.94
C LEU A 159 9.04 8.46 9.07
N GLY A 160 9.44 7.91 10.22
CA GLY A 160 8.63 7.76 11.42
C GLY A 160 7.56 6.67 11.33
N ALA A 161 7.57 5.83 10.29
CA ALA A 161 6.65 4.71 10.17
C ALA A 161 7.02 3.57 11.13
N THR A 162 6.06 2.69 11.40
CA THR A 162 6.33 1.40 12.05
C THR A 162 5.70 0.28 11.23
N PHE A 163 6.51 -0.72 10.95
CA PHE A 163 6.13 -1.96 10.31
C PHE A 163 6.24 -3.14 11.26
N SER A 164 6.42 -2.88 12.57
CA SER A 164 6.81 -3.90 13.54
C SER A 164 5.92 -5.15 13.48
N GLY A 165 6.56 -6.32 13.37
CA GLY A 165 5.89 -7.61 13.31
C GLY A 165 5.19 -7.94 11.98
N SER A 166 5.27 -7.07 10.97
CA SER A 166 4.69 -7.33 9.65
C SER A 166 5.52 -8.30 8.82
N ASP A 167 4.87 -8.97 7.89
CA ASP A 167 5.54 -9.78 6.88
C ASP A 167 5.93 -8.90 5.70
N LEU A 168 7.23 -8.73 5.47
CA LEU A 168 7.83 -7.99 4.37
C LEU A 168 8.72 -8.91 3.51
N SER A 169 8.49 -10.23 3.58
CA SER A 169 9.25 -11.24 2.84
C SER A 169 9.09 -11.06 1.32
N GLY A 170 10.09 -11.49 0.55
CA GLY A 170 10.09 -11.33 -0.92
C GLY A 170 10.15 -9.88 -1.41
N GLY A 171 10.43 -8.92 -0.55
CA GLY A 171 10.42 -7.49 -0.88
C GLY A 171 11.69 -7.02 -1.57
N GLU A 172 11.56 -5.99 -2.41
CA GLU A 172 12.69 -5.31 -3.06
C GLU A 172 12.96 -3.96 -2.38
N PHE A 173 14.07 -3.83 -1.63
CA PHE A 173 14.42 -2.63 -0.85
C PHE A 173 15.67 -1.90 -1.38
N SER A 174 15.87 -1.88 -2.71
CA SER A 174 16.93 -1.07 -3.32
C SER A 174 16.70 0.43 -3.05
N THR A 175 17.74 1.18 -2.66
CA THR A 175 17.62 2.61 -2.29
C THR A 175 16.50 2.89 -1.26
N PHE A 176 16.58 2.22 -0.11
CA PHE A 176 15.58 2.30 0.95
C PHE A 176 16.22 2.64 2.30
N ASP A 177 15.71 3.63 3.03
CA ASP A 177 16.28 4.04 4.31
C ASP A 177 15.74 3.20 5.48
N TRP A 178 16.45 2.12 5.80
CA TRP A 178 16.15 1.24 6.93
C TRP A 178 16.16 1.91 8.31
N ARG A 179 16.75 3.11 8.44
CA ARG A 179 16.84 3.85 9.73
C ARG A 179 15.62 4.71 9.97
N ALA A 180 14.82 4.94 8.94
CA ALA A 180 13.72 5.88 8.96
C ALA A 180 12.45 5.33 9.64
N ALA A 181 12.36 4.01 9.87
CA ALA A 181 11.19 3.34 10.43
C ALA A 181 11.55 2.21 11.39
N ASN A 182 10.55 1.71 12.12
CA ASN A 182 10.67 0.53 12.98
C ASN A 182 10.38 -0.76 12.18
N PHE A 183 11.36 -1.66 12.12
CA PHE A 183 11.27 -2.97 11.45
C PHE A 183 11.43 -4.16 12.42
N THR A 184 11.40 -3.92 13.73
CA THR A 184 11.51 -4.99 14.72
C THR A 184 10.44 -6.07 14.50
N HIS A 185 10.78 -7.33 14.71
CA HIS A 185 9.90 -8.48 14.53
C HIS A 185 9.41 -8.73 13.09
N CYS A 186 9.85 -7.97 12.11
CA CYS A 186 9.44 -8.19 10.72
C CYS A 186 9.98 -9.51 10.16
N ASP A 187 9.22 -10.10 9.25
CA ASP A 187 9.77 -11.11 8.34
C ASP A 187 10.40 -10.40 7.14
N LEU A 188 11.71 -10.57 6.93
CA LEU A 188 12.42 -10.01 5.77
C LEU A 188 13.02 -11.10 4.89
N THR A 189 12.62 -12.36 5.07
CA THR A 189 13.18 -13.50 4.32
C THR A 189 12.97 -13.36 2.81
N ASN A 190 13.89 -13.89 2.00
CA ASN A 190 13.80 -13.86 0.53
C ASN A 190 13.72 -12.45 -0.10
N SER A 191 14.13 -11.42 0.64
CA SER A 191 14.09 -10.02 0.20
C SER A 191 15.46 -9.50 -0.26
N GLU A 192 15.48 -8.56 -1.20
CA GLU A 192 16.67 -7.76 -1.50
C GLU A 192 16.80 -6.64 -0.46
N LEU A 193 17.85 -6.69 0.37
CA LEU A 193 17.99 -5.80 1.53
C LEU A 193 18.64 -4.43 1.23
N GLY A 194 19.03 -4.16 -0.02
CA GLY A 194 19.67 -2.89 -0.38
C GLY A 194 20.91 -2.58 0.47
N ASP A 195 20.97 -1.42 1.11
CA ASP A 195 22.09 -0.96 1.95
C ASP A 195 21.90 -1.23 3.46
N LEU A 196 21.02 -2.18 3.85
CA LEU A 196 20.82 -2.57 5.25
C LEU A 196 22.15 -2.87 5.96
N ASP A 197 22.35 -2.25 7.12
CA ASP A 197 23.54 -2.40 7.94
C ASP A 197 23.14 -2.65 9.39
N ILE A 198 23.47 -3.84 9.89
CA ILE A 198 23.09 -4.31 11.24
C ILE A 198 23.67 -3.45 12.37
N ARG A 199 24.71 -2.64 12.10
CA ARG A 199 25.30 -1.72 13.08
C ARG A 199 24.43 -0.49 13.34
N ARG A 200 23.48 -0.20 12.44
CA ARG A 200 22.76 1.08 12.39
C ARG A 200 21.24 0.93 12.46
N VAL A 201 20.74 -0.29 12.50
CA VAL A 201 19.30 -0.61 12.45
C VAL A 201 18.99 -1.60 13.56
N ASP A 202 17.91 -1.35 14.30
CA ASP A 202 17.40 -2.30 15.26
C ASP A 202 16.71 -3.45 14.53
N LEU A 203 17.30 -4.64 14.62
CA LEU A 203 16.82 -5.87 14.00
C LEU A 203 16.29 -6.86 15.04
N GLN A 204 15.89 -6.39 16.22
CA GLN A 204 15.31 -7.25 17.25
C GLN A 204 14.14 -8.07 16.67
N GLY A 205 14.26 -9.40 16.75
CA GLY A 205 13.22 -10.33 16.32
C GLY A 205 13.00 -10.43 14.81
N VAL A 206 13.79 -9.73 13.98
CA VAL A 206 13.70 -9.81 12.53
C VAL A 206 14.08 -11.21 12.05
N LYS A 207 13.35 -11.73 11.06
CA LYS A 207 13.68 -12.99 10.39
C LYS A 207 14.42 -12.72 9.08
N LEU A 208 15.50 -13.46 8.87
CA LEU A 208 16.34 -13.43 7.66
C LEU A 208 16.69 -14.86 7.27
N ASP A 209 16.91 -15.10 5.99
CA ASP A 209 17.44 -16.38 5.52
C ASP A 209 18.98 -16.44 5.61
N ASN A 210 19.54 -17.63 5.38
CA ASN A 210 20.99 -17.86 5.49
C ASN A 210 21.82 -17.03 4.49
N TYR A 211 21.28 -16.78 3.29
CA TYR A 211 21.97 -16.00 2.27
C TYR A 211 22.04 -14.53 2.70
N GLN A 212 20.92 -13.98 3.16
CA GLN A 212 20.84 -12.63 3.69
C GLN A 212 21.74 -12.43 4.91
N ALA A 213 21.74 -13.38 5.86
CA ALA A 213 22.63 -13.32 7.02
C ALA A 213 24.10 -13.30 6.59
N SER A 214 24.48 -14.12 5.60
CA SER A 214 25.85 -14.14 5.07
C SER A 214 26.24 -12.81 4.43
N LEU A 215 25.37 -12.24 3.59
CA LEU A 215 25.57 -10.94 2.96
C LEU A 215 25.76 -9.82 3.99
N LEU A 216 25.01 -9.84 5.10
CA LEU A 216 25.14 -8.86 6.17
C LEU A 216 26.46 -9.03 6.94
N MET A 217 26.93 -10.26 7.16
CA MET A 217 28.23 -10.52 7.79
C MET A 217 29.40 -10.09 6.91
N GLU A 218 29.30 -10.29 5.59
CA GLU A 218 30.30 -9.80 4.63
C GLU A 218 30.46 -8.27 4.69
N ARG A 219 29.38 -7.51 4.92
CA ARG A 219 29.44 -6.04 5.11
C ARG A 219 30.19 -5.60 6.36
N LEU A 220 30.38 -6.52 7.31
CA LEU A 220 31.22 -6.31 8.49
C LEU A 220 32.68 -6.71 8.24
N GLY A 221 33.00 -7.21 7.05
CA GLY A 221 34.32 -7.77 6.72
C GLY A 221 34.52 -9.20 7.22
N ILE A 222 33.45 -9.91 7.58
CA ILE A 222 33.50 -11.31 8.04
C ILE A 222 33.23 -12.23 6.86
N ALA A 223 34.19 -13.10 6.52
CA ALA A 223 33.99 -14.15 5.53
C ALA A 223 33.21 -15.32 6.14
N ILE A 224 32.07 -15.66 5.55
CA ILE A 224 31.28 -16.84 5.94
C ILE A 224 31.70 -18.01 5.05
N ILE A 225 32.18 -19.08 5.66
CA ILE A 225 32.51 -20.34 4.99
C ILE A 225 31.32 -21.27 5.16
N GLY A 226 30.70 -21.67 4.05
CA GLY A 226 29.60 -22.64 4.01
C GLY A 226 30.05 -24.08 4.13
#